data_AF-A0A5C8KJX7-F1
#
_entry.id   AF-A0A5C8KJX7-F1
#
_cell.length_a   1.000
_cell.length_b   1.000
_cell.length_c   1.000
_cell.angle_alpha   90.00
_cell.angle_beta   90.00
_cell.angle_gamma   90.00
#
_symmetry.space_group_name_H-M   'P 1'
#
loop_
_entity.id
_entity.type
_entity.pdbx_description
1 polymer ?
#
loop_
_entity_poly.entity_id
_entity_poly.type
_entity_poly.pdbx_seq_one_letter_code
_entity_poly.pdbx_strand_id
1 'polypeptide(L)' 'MSPIVLILIVVLILVLFGGGYGYRRGNRALAGGGGVVGLILVILLVLFLMGAI' A
#
# COMPACT_ATOMS: atom_id res chain seq x y z
N MET A 1 -0.38 -8.74 17.27
CA MET A 1 -0.67 -7.75 16.20
C MET A 1 -2.13 -7.37 16.32
N SER A 2 -2.45 -6.07 16.32
CA SER A 2 -3.87 -5.67 16.34
C SER A 2 -4.54 -6.04 15.01
N PRO A 3 -5.85 -6.31 14.98
CA PRO A 3 -6.58 -6.59 13.74
C PRO A 3 -6.41 -5.49 12.70
N ILE A 4 -6.24 -4.24 13.14
CA ILE A 4 -6.06 -3.07 12.26
C ILE A 4 -4.74 -3.11 11.48
N VAL A 5 -3.65 -3.57 12.12
CA VAL A 5 -2.34 -3.70 11.47
C VAL A 5 -2.39 -4.77 10.38
N LEU A 6 -3.08 -5.87 10.66
CA LEU A 6 -3.27 -6.94 9.68
C LEU A 6 -4.01 -6.42 8.44
N ILE A 7 -5.10 -5.67 8.63
CA ILE A 7 -5.86 -5.05 7.54
C ILE A 7 -4.98 -4.10 6.72
N LEU A 8 -4.21 -3.23 7.40
CA LEU A 8 -3.27 -2.30 6.74
C LEU A 8 -2.25 -3.04 5.86
N ILE A 9 -1.67 -4.13 6.38
CA ILE A 9 -0.70 -4.94 5.64
C ILE A 9 -1.36 -5.60 4.41
N VAL A 10 -2.56 -6.16 4.55
CA VAL A 10 -3.29 -6.77 3.43
C VAL A 10 -3.59 -5.74 2.35
N VAL A 11 -4.11 -4.56 2.73
CA VAL A 11 -4.40 -3.47 1.78
C VAL A 11 -3.12 -2.99 1.10
N LEU A 12 -2.04 -2.81 1.85
CA LEU A 12 -0.74 -2.41 1.32
C LEU A 12 -0.25 -3.39 0.23
N ILE A 13 -0.34 -4.69 0.50
CA ILE A 13 0.05 -5.74 -0.45
C ILE A 13 -0.79 -5.66 -1.73
N LEU A 14 -2.12 -5.54 -1.60
CA LEU A 14 -3.03 -5.44 -2.76
C LEU A 14 -2.74 -4.21 -3.62
N VAL A 15 -2.45 -3.07 -2.97
CA VAL A 15 -2.17 -1.80 -3.65
C VAL A 15 -0.83 -1.84 -4.40
N LEU A 16 0.23 -2.37 -3.78
CA LEU A 16 1.54 -2.52 -4.42
C LEU A 16 1.50 -3.49 -5.61
N PHE A 17 0.89 -4.66 -5.44
CA PHE A 17 0.74 -5.62 -6.53
C PHE A 17 -0.24 -5.14 -7.61
N GLY A 18 -1.29 -4.42 -7.23
CA GLY A 18 -2.18 -3.73 -8.15
C GLY A 18 -1.45 -2.69 -9.00
N GLY A 19 -0.53 -1.91 -8.40
CA GLY A 19 0.35 -1.00 -9.12
C GLY A 19 1.24 -1.70 -10.14
N GLY A 20 1.92 -2.78 -9.72
CA GLY A 20 2.75 -3.58 -10.62
C GLY A 20 1.97 -4.28 -11.75
N TYR A 21 0.73 -4.71 -11.47
CA TYR A 21 -0.18 -5.22 -12.48
C TYR A 21 -0.63 -4.13 -13.46
N GLY A 22 -0.94 -2.93 -12.95
CA GLY A 22 -1.28 -1.75 -13.73
C GLY A 22 -0.15 -1.37 -14.69
N TYR A 23 1.09 -1.38 -14.20
CA TYR A 23 2.28 -1.13 -15.01
C TYR A 23 2.40 -2.15 -16.15
N ARG A 24 2.25 -3.45 -15.86
CA ARG A 24 2.30 -4.52 -16.86
C ARG A 24 1.20 -4.43 -17.93
N ARG A 25 0.01 -3.92 -17.58
CA ARG A 25 -1.10 -3.75 -18.53
C ARG A 25 -1.13 -2.40 -19.23
N GLY A 26 -0.13 -1.54 -19.02
CA GLY A 26 -0.15 -0.18 -19.57
C GLY A 26 -1.25 0.73 -18.97
N ASN A 27 -1.89 0.30 -17.88
CA ASN A 27 -2.88 1.10 -17.17
C ASN A 27 -2.17 2.08 -16.23
N ARG A 28 -1.91 3.29 -16.75
CA ARG A 28 -1.18 4.35 -16.04
C ARG A 28 -1.86 4.78 -14.74
N ALA A 29 -3.20 4.78 -14.70
CA ALA A 29 -3.96 5.15 -13.52
C ALA A 29 -3.77 4.13 -12.39
N LEU A 30 -3.88 2.85 -12.70
CA LEU A 30 -3.66 1.78 -11.72
C LEU A 30 -2.18 1.69 -11.30
N ALA A 31 -1.25 1.88 -12.24
CA ALA A 31 0.19 1.88 -11.99
C ALA A 31 0.62 3.01 -11.05
N GLY A 32 0.26 4.25 -11.40
CA GLY A 32 0.58 5.44 -10.61
C GLY A 32 -0.19 5.46 -9.29
N GLY A 33 -1.49 5.19 -9.33
CA GLY A 33 -2.34 5.13 -8.14
C GLY A 33 -1.88 4.06 -7.16
N GLY A 34 -1.55 2.86 -7.64
CA GLY A 34 -1.01 1.79 -6.81
C GLY A 34 0.34 2.14 -6.18
N GLY A 35 1.24 2.80 -6.92
CA GLY A 35 2.52 3.26 -6.37
C GLY A 35 2.35 4.33 -5.29
N VAL A 36 1.57 5.37 -5.55
CA VAL A 36 1.37 6.50 -4.63
C VAL A 36 0.64 6.05 -3.37
N VAL A 37 -0.49 5.35 -3.51
CA VAL A 37 -1.26 4.87 -2.36
C VAL A 37 -0.44 3.84 -1.57
N GLY A 38 0.30 2.96 -2.25
CA GLY A 38 1.17 1.99 -1.62
C GLY A 38 2.23 2.66 -0.75
N LEU A 39 2.90 3.69 -1.28
CA LEU A 39 3.90 4.45 -0.52
C LEU A 39 3.30 5.10 0.74
N ILE A 40 2.12 5.73 0.63
CA ILE A 40 1.43 6.33 1.78
C ILE A 40 1.14 5.27 2.85
N LEU A 41 0.64 4.11 2.45
CA LEU A 41 0.34 3.01 3.38
C LEU A 41 1.59 2.46 4.06
N VAL A 42 2.74 2.39 3.37
CA VAL A 42 4.02 2.02 3.99
C VAL A 42 4.39 3.03 5.08
N ILE A 43 4.31 4.32 4.77
CA ILE A 43 4.66 5.39 5.73
C ILE A 43 3.76 5.29 6.97
N LEU A 44 2.44 5.17 6.79
CA LEU A 44 1.50 5.02 7.90
C LEU A 44 1.77 3.78 8.73
N LEU A 45 2.08 2.64 8.10
CA LEU A 45 2.44 1.42 8.81
C LEU A 45 3.71 1.60 9.65
N VAL A 46 4.75 2.22 9.09
CA VAL A 46 6.00 2.49 9.82
C VAL A 46 5.75 3.41 11.02
N LEU A 47 5.04 4.52 10.82
CA LEU A 47 4.71 5.45 11.90
C LEU A 47 3.90 4.77 13.01
N PHE A 48 2.93 3.92 12.64
CA PHE A 48 2.15 3.14 13.59
C PHE A 48 3.02 2.14 14.38
N LEU A 49 3.89 1.40 13.69
CA LEU A 49 4.79 0.43 14.34
C LEU A 49 5.82 1.11 15.25
N MET A 50 6.20 2.35 14.95
CA MET A 50 7.04 3.19 15.82
C MET A 50 6.29 3.80 17.01
N GLY A 51 4.96 3.64 17.09
CA GLY A 51 4.13 4.26 18.12
C GLY A 51 4.02 5.79 17.96
N ALA A 52 4.30 6.31 16.78
CA ALA A 52 4.12 7.74 16.45
C ALA A 52 2.66 8.07 16.09
N ILE A 53 1.82 7.05 15.87
CA ILE A 53 0.37 7.09 15.61
C ILE A 53 -0.23 5.81 16.20
#